data_AF-A0A6A4N3M1-F1
#
_entry.id   AF-A0A6A4N3M1-F1
#
_cell.length_a   1.000
_cell.length_b   1.000
_cell.length_c   1.000
_cell.angle_alpha   90.00
_cell.angle_beta   90.00
_cell.angle_gamma   90.00
#
_symmetry.space_group_name_H-M   'P 1'
#
loop_
_entity.id
_entity.type
_entity.pdbx_description
1 polymer ?
#
loop_
_entity_poly.entity_id
_entity_poly.type
_entity_poly.pdbx_seq_one_letter_code
_entity_poly.pdbx_strand_id
1 'polypeptide(L)' 'MKAIRLLLFDGSFIFPECILIFGLILILMMDSTSDQKDISWFYFISSTSLVMSITTLLF' A
#
# COMPACT_ATOMS: atom_id res chain seq x y z
N MET A 1 -22.91 -12.35 -1.13
CA MET A 1 -21.96 -11.24 -0.87
C MET A 1 -21.55 -11.16 0.61
N LYS A 2 -20.81 -12.17 1.10
CA LYS A 2 -20.28 -12.23 2.48
C LYS A 2 -18.81 -12.64 2.54
N ALA A 3 -18.28 -13.27 1.49
CA ALA A 3 -16.89 -13.71 1.41
C ALA A 3 -15.87 -12.57 1.40
N ILE A 4 -16.16 -11.45 0.73
CA ILE A 4 -15.26 -10.28 0.69
C ILE A 4 -15.09 -9.69 2.09
N ARG A 5 -16.18 -9.63 2.89
CA ARG A 5 -16.13 -9.15 4.27
C ARG A 5 -15.41 -10.12 5.22
N LEU A 6 -15.45 -11.43 4.96
CA LEU A 6 -14.76 -12.43 5.79
C LEU A 6 -13.24 -12.46 5.51
N LEU A 7 -12.83 -12.35 4.24
CA LEU A 7 -11.41 -12.23 3.87
C LEU A 7 -10.78 -10.92 4.40
N LEU A 8 -11.58 -9.85 4.48
CA LEU A 8 -11.18 -8.56 5.03
C LEU A 8 -10.99 -8.56 6.56
N PHE A 9 -11.63 -9.48 7.27
CA PHE A 9 -11.83 -9.38 8.72
C PHE A 9 -11.05 -10.41 9.53
N ASP A 10 -10.62 -11.51 8.91
CA ASP A 10 -9.78 -12.53 9.58
C ASP A 10 -8.29 -12.11 9.64
N GLY A 11 -7.89 -11.13 8.81
CA GLY A 11 -6.50 -10.65 8.67
C GLY A 11 -6.34 -9.16 9.00
N SER A 12 -6.85 -8.71 10.15
CA SER A 12 -6.85 -7.29 10.57
C SER A 12 -5.48 -6.60 10.62
N PHE A 13 -4.38 -7.37 10.54
CA PHE A 13 -2.99 -6.90 10.47
C PHE A 13 -2.37 -6.96 9.06
N ILE A 14 -3.14 -7.35 8.04
CA ILE A 14 -2.73 -7.40 6.63
C ILE A 14 -3.47 -6.34 5.82
N PHE A 15 -4.60 -5.83 6.33
CA PHE A 15 -5.42 -4.85 5.64
C PHE A 15 -4.73 -3.50 5.39
N PRO A 16 -4.04 -2.87 6.36
CA PRO A 16 -3.30 -1.63 6.13
C PRO A 16 -2.13 -1.80 5.15
N GLU A 17 -1.34 -2.85 5.34
CA GLU A 17 -0.18 -3.19 4.52
C GLU A 17 -0.58 -3.51 3.08
N CYS A 18 -1.66 -4.28 2.88
CA CYS A 18 -2.15 -4.62 1.54
C CYS A 18 -2.62 -3.39 0.77
N ILE A 19 -3.26 -2.43 1.44
CA ILE A 19 -3.66 -1.17 0.80
C ILE A 19 -2.41 -0.36 0.39
N LEU A 20 -1.37 -0.34 1.23
CA LEU A 20 -0.11 0.33 0.91
C LEU A 20 0.63 -0.33 -0.25
N ILE A 21 0.72 -1.66 -0.28
CA ILE A 21 1.33 -2.43 -1.37
C ILE A 21 0.56 -2.20 -2.68
N PHE A 22 -0.78 -2.25 -2.62
CA PHE A 22 -1.62 -2.00 -3.79
C PHE A 22 -1.48 -0.56 -4.30
N GLY A 23 -1.43 0.41 -3.39
CA GLY A 23 -1.15 1.81 -3.72
C GLY A 23 0.20 1.99 -4.40
N LEU A 24 1.26 1.32 -3.90
CA LEU A 24 2.60 1.38 -4.48
C LEU A 24 2.65 0.78 -5.90
N ILE A 25 1.94 -0.31 -6.15
CA ILE A 25 1.83 -0.94 -7.49
C ILE A 25 1.07 -0.03 -8.46
N LEU A 26 -0.02 0.61 -8.01
CA LEU A 26 -0.75 1.57 -8.82
C LEU A 26 0.09 2.81 -9.15
N ILE A 27 0.84 3.33 -8.17
CA ILE A 27 1.78 4.44 -8.36
C ILE A 27 2.86 4.04 -9.36
N LEU A 28 3.42 2.82 -9.28
CA LEU A 28 4.43 2.32 -10.22
C LEU A 28 3.89 2.18 -11.65
N MET A 29 2.67 1.69 -11.81
CA MET A 29 2.00 1.63 -13.12
C MET A 29 1.81 3.04 -13.72
N MET A 30 1.51 4.02 -12.87
CA MET A 30 1.30 5.40 -13.28
C MET A 30 2.63 6.12 -13.57
N ASP A 31 3.67 5.87 -12.79
CA ASP A 31 5.05 6.34 -13.03
C ASP A 31 5.57 5.86 -14.38
N SER A 32 5.34 4.59 -14.72
CA SER A 32 5.75 4.02 -16.00
C SER A 32 5.09 4.65 -17.22
N THR A 33 3.99 5.40 -17.05
CA THR A 33 3.25 6.04 -18.15
C THR A 33 3.28 7.56 -18.08
N SER A 34 3.78 8.14 -16.99
CA SER A 34 3.77 9.57 -16.75
C SER A 34 5.19 10.05 -16.49
N ASP A 35 5.74 10.80 -17.45
CA ASP A 35 7.07 11.43 -17.43
C ASP A 35 7.21 12.56 -16.36
N GLN A 36 6.36 12.54 -15.34
CA GLN A 36 6.12 13.64 -14.42
C GLN A 36 6.72 13.34 -13.05
N LYS A 37 7.71 14.15 -12.65
CA LYS A 37 8.49 14.06 -11.40
C LYS A 37 7.67 14.02 -10.11
N ASP A 38 6.41 14.46 -10.13
CA ASP A 38 5.53 14.48 -8.97
C ASP A 38 5.22 13.07 -8.41
N ILE A 39 5.33 12.03 -9.23
CA ILE A 39 5.01 10.65 -8.84
C ILE A 39 6.08 10.08 -7.89
N SER A 40 7.32 10.56 -8.00
CA SER A 40 8.40 10.17 -7.10
C SER A 40 8.14 10.56 -5.64
N TRP A 41 7.42 11.67 -5.39
CA TRP A 41 7.06 12.10 -4.03
C TRP A 41 6.00 11.18 -3.41
N PHE A 42 5.02 10.75 -4.22
CA PHE A 42 4.04 9.74 -3.80
C PHE A 42 4.69 8.40 -3.48
N TYR A 43 5.72 8.00 -4.25
CA TYR A 43 6.52 6.81 -3.96
C TYR A 43 7.22 6.89 -2.61
N PHE A 44 7.78 8.06 -2.27
CA PHE A 44 8.48 8.27 -1.01
C PHE A 44 7.54 8.23 0.21
N ILE A 45 6.37 8.86 0.09
CA ILE A 45 5.33 8.83 1.14
C ILE A 45 4.83 7.40 1.36
N SER A 46 4.50 6.68 0.27
CA SER A 46 3.95 5.32 0.35
C SER A 46 4.98 4.32 0.90
N SER A 47 6.25 4.44 0.50
CA SER A 47 7.35 3.62 1.04
C SER A 47 7.58 3.85 2.53
N THR A 48 7.60 5.10 2.98
CA THR A 48 7.78 5.44 4.42
C THR A 48 6.63 4.90 5.26
N SER A 49 5.39 5.01 4.75
CA SER A 49 4.20 4.45 5.41
C SER A 49 4.26 2.93 5.51
N LEU A 50 4.77 2.25 4.49
CA LEU A 50 4.93 0.79 4.47
C LEU A 50 5.97 0.34 5.51
N VAL A 51 7.11 1.02 5.59
CA VAL A 51 8.14 0.74 6.61
C VAL A 51 7.58 0.95 8.02
N MET A 52 6.80 2.02 8.23
CA MET A 52 6.18 2.27 9.52
C MET A 52 5.17 1.18 9.90
N SER A 53 4.33 0.74 8.94
CA SER A 53 3.37 -0.35 9.15
C SER A 53 4.07 -1.67 9.53
N ILE A 54 5.14 -2.03 8.81
CA ILE A 54 5.93 -3.24 9.12
C ILE A 54 6.58 -3.14 10.50
N THR A 55 7.08 -1.95 10.86
CA THR A 55 7.72 -1.72 12.16
C THR A 55 6.71 -1.83 13.31
N THR A 56 5.48 -1.32 13.13
CA THR A 56 4.39 -1.49 14.10
C THR A 56 3.84 -2.90 14.18
N LEU A 57 4.02 -3.71 13.14
CA LEU A 57 3.65 -5.13 13.14
C LEU A 57 4.70 -5.99 13.85
N LEU A 58 5.99 -5.62 13.72
CA LEU A 58 7.12 -6.35 14.29
C LEU A 58 7.39 -6.08 15.78
N PHE A 59 6.78 -5.04 16.38
CA PHE A 59 7.03 -4.59 17.75
C PHE A 59 5.76 -4.61 18.60
#